data_AF-A0A923W8C3-F1
#
_entry.id   AF-A0A923W8C3-F1
#
_cell.length_a   1.000
_cell.length_b   1.000
_cell.length_c   1.000
_cell.angle_alpha   90.00
_cell.angle_beta   90.00
_cell.angle_gamma   90.00
#
_symmetry.space_group_name_H-M   'P 1'
#
loop_
_entity.id
_entity.type
_entity.pdbx_description
1 polymer ?
#
loop_
_entity_poly.entity_id
_entity_poly.type
_entity_poly.pdbx_seq_one_letter_code
_entity_poly.pdbx_strand_id
1 'polypeptide(L)' 'MSEEVTLASYYELPAELRQEVLHFIEFLRSKTRTTTPVASPETFGSRRAMFGSMAGQIAMSDDFNEPLDDFKEYM' A
#
# COMPACT_ATOMS: atom_id res chain seq x y z
N MET A 1 -22.78 2.30 -29.60
CA MET A 1 -21.68 1.55 -30.23
C MET A 1 -20.63 1.06 -29.23
N SER A 2 -20.38 1.74 -28.10
CA SER A 2 -19.28 1.34 -27.19
C SER A 2 -19.64 0.30 -26.13
N GLU A 3 -20.87 0.25 -25.62
CA GLU A 3 -21.27 -0.67 -24.52
C GLU A 3 -21.47 -2.13 -24.98
N GLU A 4 -21.98 -2.34 -26.18
CA GLU A 4 -22.17 -3.70 -26.71
C GLU A 4 -20.82 -4.38 -27.01
N VAL A 5 -19.85 -3.62 -27.53
CA VAL A 5 -18.51 -4.11 -27.84
C VAL A 5 -17.74 -4.48 -26.57
N THR A 6 -17.88 -3.71 -25.48
CA THR A 6 -17.23 -4.01 -24.21
C THR A 6 -17.80 -5.26 -23.53
N LEU A 7 -19.12 -5.47 -23.60
CA LEU A 7 -19.75 -6.69 -23.07
C LEU A 7 -19.34 -7.93 -23.85
N ALA A 8 -19.33 -7.86 -25.19
CA ALA A 8 -18.87 -8.97 -26.03
C ALA A 8 -17.41 -9.35 -25.69
N SER A 9 -16.53 -8.36 -25.62
CA SER A 9 -15.11 -8.55 -25.26
C SER A 9 -14.93 -9.12 -23.85
N TYR A 10 -15.83 -8.82 -22.91
CA TYR A 10 -15.76 -9.35 -21.54
C TYR A 10 -16.08 -10.86 -21.48
N TYR A 11 -16.99 -11.35 -22.31
CA TYR A 11 -17.35 -12.78 -22.33
C TYR A 11 -16.35 -13.65 -23.12
N GLU A 12 -15.56 -13.05 -24.01
CA GLU A 12 -14.46 -13.73 -24.72
C GLU A 12 -13.23 -13.97 -23.82
N LEU A 13 -13.13 -13.28 -22.68
CA LEU A 13 -12.01 -13.39 -21.76
C LEU A 13 -12.08 -14.66 -20.87
N PRO A 14 -10.93 -15.31 -20.62
CA PRO A 14 -10.77 -16.31 -19.57
C PRO A 14 -11.26 -15.84 -18.20
N ALA A 15 -11.65 -16.79 -17.34
CA ALA A 15 -12.19 -16.48 -16.00
C ALA A 15 -11.24 -15.63 -15.12
N GLU A 16 -9.94 -15.87 -15.22
CA GLU A 16 -8.90 -15.15 -14.48
C GLU A 16 -8.86 -13.66 -14.88
N LEU A 17 -8.88 -13.37 -16.18
CA LEU A 17 -8.85 -12.00 -16.69
C LEU A 17 -10.15 -11.24 -16.40
N ARG A 18 -11.29 -11.94 -16.31
CA ARG A 18 -12.55 -11.31 -15.89
C ARG A 18 -12.48 -10.79 -14.44
N GLN A 19 -11.78 -11.49 -13.54
CA GLN A 19 -11.56 -10.99 -12.18
C GLN A 19 -10.67 -9.74 -12.18
N GLU A 20 -9.63 -9.69 -13.02
CA GLU A 20 -8.78 -8.51 -13.15
C GLU A 20 -9.56 -7.30 -13.66
N VAL A 21 -10.48 -7.49 -14.62
CA VAL A 21 -11.38 -6.43 -15.09
C VAL A 21 -12.27 -5.91 -13.95
N LEU A 22 -12.82 -6.80 -13.11
CA LEU A 22 -13.61 -6.38 -11.94
C LEU A 22 -12.78 -5.55 -10.96
N HIS A 23 -11.56 -6.01 -10.63
CA HIS A 23 -10.64 -5.25 -9.78
C HIS A 23 -10.30 -3.88 -10.39
N PHE A 24 -10.11 -3.81 -11.71
CA PHE A 24 -9.81 -2.56 -12.40
C PHE A 24 -11.00 -1.59 -12.36
N ILE A 25 -12.23 -2.07 -12.49
CA ILE A 25 -13.45 -1.27 -12.33
C ILE A 25 -13.53 -0.71 -10.89
N GLU A 26 -13.24 -1.52 -9.88
CA GLU A 26 -13.19 -1.07 -8.49
C GLU A 26 -12.09 -0.03 -8.25
N PHE A 27 -10.91 -0.22 -8.85
CA PHE A 27 -9.82 0.74 -8.82
C PHE A 27 -10.21 2.09 -9.47
N LEU A 28 -10.88 2.08 -10.62
CA LEU A 28 -11.35 3.32 -11.25
C LEU A 28 -12.42 4.03 -10.40
N ARG A 29 -13.30 3.27 -9.73
CA ARG A 29 -14.28 3.82 -8.78
C ARG A 29 -13.61 4.44 -7.55
N SER A 30 -12.56 3.83 -7.01
CA SER A 30 -11.83 4.40 -5.87
C SER A 30 -11.08 5.68 -6.27
N LYS A 31 -10.44 5.69 -7.45
CA LYS A 31 -9.75 6.87 -7.99
C LYS A 31 -10.67 8.08 -8.17
N THR A 32 -11.87 7.88 -8.71
CA THR A 32 -12.86 8.96 -8.90
C THR A 32 -13.48 9.45 -7.59
N ARG A 33 -13.61 8.59 -6.58
CA ARG A 33 -14.05 9.00 -5.23
C ARG A 33 -12.98 9.79 -4.48
N THR A 34 -11.70 9.51 -4.71
CA THR A 34 -10.59 10.24 -4.07
C THR A 34 -10.34 11.65 -4.63
N THR A 35 -10.97 12.03 -5.75
CA THR A 35 -10.82 13.38 -6.32
C THR A 35 -11.82 14.40 -5.78
N THR A 36 -12.80 14.00 -4.97
CA THR A 36 -13.55 14.95 -4.13
C THR A 36 -12.70 15.29 -2.91
N PRO A 37 -12.35 16.57 -2.66
CA PRO A 37 -11.68 16.96 -1.44
C PRO A 37 -12.70 16.84 -0.32
N VAL A 38 -12.83 15.65 0.26
CA VAL A 38 -13.54 15.49 1.53
C VAL A 38 -12.62 16.09 2.58
N ALA A 39 -12.76 17.40 2.77
CA ALA A 39 -12.52 18.03 4.05
C ALA A 39 -13.43 17.33 5.07
N SER A 40 -12.88 16.34 5.74
CA SER A 40 -13.35 15.90 7.04
C SER A 40 -12.24 16.27 8.03
N PRO A 41 -12.52 17.13 9.02
CA PRO A 41 -11.65 17.25 10.18
C PRO A 41 -11.75 15.92 10.95
N GLU A 42 -10.87 15.67 11.92
CA GLU A 42 -10.94 14.50 12.81
C GLU A 42 -10.39 13.15 12.26
N THR A 43 -9.14 13.09 11.78
CA THR A 43 -8.30 11.90 12.06
C THR A 43 -6.88 12.34 12.39
N PHE A 44 -6.59 12.46 13.69
CA PHE A 44 -5.23 12.34 14.22
C PHE A 44 -4.65 11.00 13.73
N GLY A 45 -3.91 10.98 12.63
CA GLY A 45 -3.32 9.72 12.15
C GLY A 45 -2.73 9.71 10.74
N SER A 46 -3.14 10.60 9.84
CA SER A 46 -2.59 10.61 8.47
C SER A 46 -1.35 11.50 8.32
N ARG A 47 -0.37 11.37 9.22
CA ARG A 47 1.00 11.65 8.78
C ARG A 47 1.36 10.49 7.85
N ARG A 48 1.16 10.68 6.53
CA ARG A 48 1.73 9.78 5.52
C ARG A 48 3.16 9.52 5.96
N ALA A 49 3.48 8.28 6.31
CA ALA A 49 4.84 7.91 6.66
C ALA A 49 5.67 8.17 5.40
N MET A 50 6.31 9.33 5.35
CA MET A 50 7.19 9.69 4.25
C MET A 50 8.42 8.81 4.34
N PHE A 51 8.99 8.47 3.19
CA PHE A 51 10.27 7.79 3.15
C PHE A 51 11.30 8.59 3.96
N GLY A 52 12.01 7.92 4.88
CA GLY A 52 12.98 8.58 5.76
C GLY A 52 12.38 9.36 6.93
N SER A 53 11.10 9.23 7.25
CA SER A 53 10.45 9.94 8.38
C SER A 53 11.07 9.68 9.75
N MET A 54 11.80 8.58 9.91
CA MET A 54 12.52 8.20 11.14
C MET A 54 14.05 8.28 10.99
N ALA A 55 14.56 8.89 9.91
CA ALA A 55 16.00 9.07 9.73
C ALA A 55 16.57 9.93 10.86
N GLY A 56 17.64 9.45 11.49
CA GLY A 56 18.28 10.12 12.63
C GLY A 56 17.50 10.08 13.95
N GLN A 57 16.38 9.37 14.03
CA GLN A 57 15.61 9.21 15.28
C GLN A 57 16.09 8.01 16.11
N ILE A 58 16.91 7.13 15.53
CA ILE A 58 17.46 5.96 16.20
C ILE A 58 18.88 6.32 16.66
N ALA A 59 19.12 6.28 17.97
CA ALA A 59 20.43 6.36 18.57
C ALA A 59 20.89 4.94 18.95
N MET A 60 22.13 4.59 18.60
CA MET A 60 22.76 3.32 18.91
C MET A 60 23.97 3.60 19.82
N SER A 61 24.17 2.75 20.83
CA SER A 61 25.33 2.82 21.71
C SER A 61 26.58 2.31 20.99
N ASP A 62 27.76 2.82 21.38
CA ASP A 62 29.04 2.45 20.77
C ASP A 62 29.38 0.96 20.96
N ASP A 63 28.81 0.33 21.99
CA ASP A 63 28.97 -1.08 22.37
C ASP A 63 27.92 -2.02 21.72
N PHE A 64 27.08 -1.55 20.80
CA PHE A 64 26.01 -2.38 20.21
C PHE A 64 26.49 -3.69 19.58
N ASN A 65 27.72 -3.70 19.06
CA ASN A 65 28.31 -4.89 18.45
C ASN A 65 28.97 -5.84 19.48
N GLU A 66 29.03 -5.46 20.75
CA GLU A 66 29.61 -6.32 21.78
C GLU A 66 28.69 -7.51 22.09
N PRO A 67 29.24 -8.71 22.30
CA PRO A 67 28.46 -9.86 22.71
C PRO A 67 27.81 -9.60 24.07
N LEU A 68 26.51 -9.89 24.16
CA LEU A 68 25.80 -9.91 25.43
C LEU A 68 26.48 -10.91 26.37
N ASP A 69 26.54 -10.58 27.66
CA ASP A 69 27.23 -11.40 28.67
C ASP A 69 26.79 -12.87 28.64
N ASP A 70 25.50 -13.12 28.47
CA ASP A 70 24.90 -14.46 28.40
C ASP A 70 25.27 -15.25 27.12
N PHE A 71 25.78 -14.57 26.10
CA PHE A 71 26.13 -15.13 24.80
C PHE A 71 27.64 -15.17 24.53
N LYS A 72 28.47 -14.66 25.46
CA LYS A 72 29.93 -14.71 25.35
C LYS A 72 30.49 -16.12 25.22
N GLU A 73 29.82 -17.11 25.80
CA GLU A 73 30.25 -18.51 25.76
C GLU A 73 29.97 -19.20 24.41
N TYR A 74 29.20 -18.56 23.50
CA TYR A 74 28.76 -19.14 22.22
C TYR A 74 29.40 -18.49 20.98
N MET A 75 30.17 -17.41 21.16
CA MET A 75 30.87 -16.67 20.10
C MET A 75 32.37 -16.95 20.12
#